data_AF-A0A2D8XDI1-F1
#
_entry.id   AF-A0A2D8XDI1-F1
#
_cell.length_a   1.000
_cell.length_b   1.000
_cell.length_c   1.000
_cell.angle_alpha   90.00
_cell.angle_beta   90.00
_cell.angle_gamma   90.00
#
_symmetry.space_group_name_H-M   'P 1'
#
loop_
_entity.id
_entity.type
_entity.pdbx_description
1 polymer ?
#
loop_
_entity_poly.entity_id
_entity_poly.type
_entity_poly.pdbx_seq_one_letter_code
_entity_poly.pdbx_strand_id
1 'polypeptide(L)'
;MKELTKLIEDSPARSAWQRGVKSYAVDLLDDVEDRPLTKETLLNGADDWSAYSYGGSALIYDAHIAETLCTPSELKKTRNGERNPNASETWLDCQGRALHQACSLVLRLARRLERIRA
;
A
#
# COMPACT_ATOMS: atom_id res chain seq x y z
N MET A 1 -14.43 1.60 -10.16
CA MET A 1 -13.27 2.13 -9.39
C MET A 1 -13.67 3.17 -8.35
N LYS A 2 -14.25 4.33 -8.72
CA LYS A 2 -14.58 5.43 -7.77
C LYS A 2 -15.26 5.04 -6.45
N GLU A 3 -16.25 4.14 -6.48
CA GLU A 3 -16.94 3.70 -5.25
C GLU A 3 -16.05 2.82 -4.35
N LEU A 4 -15.19 2.00 -4.94
CA LEU A 4 -14.25 1.18 -4.19
C LEU A 4 -13.15 2.04 -3.55
N THR A 5 -12.64 3.05 -4.28
CA THR A 5 -11.71 4.06 -3.74
C THR A 5 -12.32 4.74 -2.52
N LYS A 6 -13.58 5.19 -2.63
CA LYS A 6 -14.29 5.80 -1.50
C LYS A 6 -14.43 4.84 -0.31
N LEU A 7 -14.74 3.56 -0.54
CA LEU A 7 -14.80 2.56 0.55
C LEU A 7 -13.44 2.35 1.25
N ILE A 8 -12.34 2.44 0.51
CA ILE A 8 -10.99 2.39 1.08
C ILE A 8 -10.78 3.64 1.95
N GLU A 9 -11.04 4.83 1.42
CA GLU A 9 -10.90 6.11 2.12
C GLU A 9 -11.76 6.20 3.39
N ASP A 10 -12.97 5.65 3.36
CA ASP A 10 -13.88 5.59 4.52
C ASP A 10 -13.49 4.47 5.51
N SER A 11 -12.63 3.54 5.12
CA SER A 11 -12.22 2.45 6.02
C SER A 11 -11.43 2.99 7.23
N PRO A 12 -11.68 2.48 8.44
CA PRO A 12 -11.04 3.01 9.64
C PRO A 12 -9.54 2.72 9.63
N ALA A 13 -8.74 3.75 9.91
CA ALA A 13 -7.30 3.64 10.17
C ALA A 13 -6.96 4.32 11.49
N ARG A 14 -6.31 3.57 12.39
CA ARG A 14 -5.96 4.01 13.75
C ARG A 14 -4.47 4.25 13.94
N SER A 15 -3.63 3.86 12.98
CA SER A 15 -2.17 4.08 13.00
C SER A 15 -1.67 4.74 11.71
N ALA A 16 -0.45 5.29 11.74
CA ALA A 16 0.21 5.80 10.53
C ALA A 16 0.39 4.69 9.49
N TRP A 17 0.82 3.51 9.93
CA TRP A 17 0.89 2.32 9.08
C TRP A 17 -0.42 2.04 8.34
N GLN A 18 -1.55 1.99 9.05
CA GLN A 18 -2.86 1.72 8.42
C GLN A 18 -3.27 2.83 7.44
N ARG A 19 -2.89 4.09 7.71
CA ARG A 19 -3.13 5.20 6.78
C ARG A 19 -2.27 5.06 5.53
N GLY A 20 -0.99 4.70 5.66
CA GLY A 20 -0.11 4.43 4.52
C GLY A 20 -0.57 3.23 3.68
N VAL A 21 -1.01 2.14 4.32
CA VAL A 21 -1.63 0.99 3.62
C VAL A 21 -2.86 1.43 2.81
N LYS A 22 -3.68 2.34 3.33
CA LYS A 22 -4.80 2.90 2.57
C LYS A 22 -4.33 3.74 1.39
N SER A 23 -3.28 4.55 1.54
CA SER A 23 -2.69 5.31 0.43
C SER A 23 -2.28 4.37 -0.70
N TYR A 24 -1.47 3.36 -0.38
CA TYR A 24 -1.08 2.35 -1.37
C TYR A 24 -2.27 1.59 -1.97
N ALA A 25 -3.33 1.36 -1.20
CA ALA A 25 -4.54 0.71 -1.72
C ALA A 25 -5.29 1.57 -2.74
N VAL A 26 -5.24 2.90 -2.59
CA VAL A 26 -5.77 3.84 -3.58
C VAL A 26 -4.86 3.86 -4.80
N ASP A 27 -3.55 4.00 -4.62
CA ASP A 27 -2.57 4.04 -5.72
C ASP A 27 -2.66 2.77 -6.59
N LEU A 28 -2.74 1.59 -5.96
CA LEU A 28 -2.89 0.32 -6.68
C LEU A 28 -4.16 0.25 -7.55
N LEU A 29 -5.23 0.98 -7.20
CA LEU A 29 -6.45 1.00 -8.00
C LEU A 29 -6.33 1.90 -9.22
N ASP A 30 -5.49 2.93 -9.16
CA ASP A 30 -5.27 3.84 -10.29
C ASP A 30 -4.56 3.09 -11.44
N ASP A 31 -3.73 2.09 -11.13
CA ASP A 31 -2.97 1.28 -12.10
C ASP A 31 -3.75 0.10 -12.72
N VAL A 32 -4.93 -0.24 -12.19
CA VAL A 32 -5.67 -1.46 -12.62
C VAL A 32 -6.48 -1.26 -13.90
N GLU A 33 -6.87 -0.02 -14.23
CA GLU A 33 -7.75 0.32 -15.37
C GLU A 33 -9.00 -0.59 -15.44
N ASP A 34 -9.39 -1.05 -16.63
CA ASP A 34 -10.56 -1.91 -16.90
C ASP A 34 -10.27 -3.42 -16.73
N ARG A 35 -9.13 -3.78 -16.13
CA ARG A 35 -8.76 -5.19 -15.90
C ARG A 35 -9.54 -5.76 -14.70
N PRO A 36 -9.79 -7.09 -14.69
CA PRO A 36 -10.36 -7.74 -13.52
C PRO A 36 -9.51 -7.50 -12.28
N LEU A 37 -10.17 -7.16 -11.17
CA LEU A 37 -9.49 -6.85 -9.92
C LEU A 37 -9.04 -8.15 -9.22
N THR A 38 -7.86 -8.64 -9.60
CA THR A 38 -7.19 -9.78 -8.98
C THR A 38 -5.83 -9.38 -8.42
N LYS A 39 -5.23 -10.26 -7.60
CA LYS A 39 -3.89 -10.02 -7.07
C LYS A 39 -2.86 -9.89 -8.20
N GLU A 40 -2.99 -10.71 -9.23
CA GLU A 40 -2.10 -10.75 -10.39
C GLU A 40 -2.15 -9.43 -11.17
N THR A 41 -3.36 -8.90 -11.38
CA THR A 41 -3.54 -7.59 -12.01
C THR A 41 -2.91 -6.47 -11.17
N LEU A 42 -3.11 -6.50 -9.84
CA LEU A 42 -2.54 -5.52 -8.91
C LEU A 42 -1.01 -5.61 -8.80
N LEU A 43 -0.41 -6.79 -8.98
CA LEU A 43 1.05 -6.96 -9.03
C LEU A 43 1.66 -6.45 -10.34
N ASN A 44 0.84 -6.20 -11.37
CA ASN A 44 1.27 -5.63 -12.64
C ASN A 44 2.50 -6.33 -13.27
N GLY A 45 2.56 -7.66 -13.16
CA GLY A 45 3.66 -8.48 -13.70
C GLY A 45 4.85 -8.69 -12.77
N ALA A 46 4.86 -8.12 -11.55
CA ALA A 46 5.83 -8.46 -10.52
C ALA A 46 5.55 -9.85 -9.92
N ASP A 47 6.62 -10.59 -9.58
CA ASP A 47 6.51 -11.92 -8.97
C ASP A 47 5.85 -11.87 -7.57
N ASP A 48 6.20 -10.85 -6.79
CA ASP A 48 5.64 -10.58 -5.47
C ASP A 48 5.74 -9.09 -5.11
N TRP A 49 5.29 -8.72 -3.90
CA TRP A 49 5.29 -7.33 -3.45
C TRP A 49 6.69 -6.80 -3.10
N SER A 50 7.65 -7.67 -2.84
CA SER A 50 9.05 -7.26 -2.71
C SER A 50 9.59 -6.90 -4.08
N ALA A 51 9.42 -7.76 -5.09
CA ALA A 51 9.78 -7.46 -6.47
C ALA A 51 9.07 -6.19 -6.99
N TYR A 52 7.81 -5.98 -6.62
CA TYR A 52 7.05 -4.76 -6.94
C TYR A 52 7.69 -3.50 -6.34
N SER A 53 8.03 -3.57 -5.05
CA SER A 53 8.64 -2.48 -4.28
C SER A 53 10.05 -2.15 -4.82
N TYR A 54 10.94 -3.14 -4.85
CA TYR A 54 12.32 -2.98 -5.33
C TYR A 54 12.40 -2.69 -6.84
N GLY A 55 11.43 -3.13 -7.63
CA GLY A 55 11.31 -2.84 -9.05
C GLY A 55 10.91 -1.40 -9.37
N GLY A 56 10.58 -0.60 -8.35
CA GLY A 56 10.20 0.81 -8.53
C GLY A 56 8.78 1.01 -9.06
N SER A 57 7.91 0.02 -8.90
CA SER A 57 6.48 0.12 -9.27
C SER A 57 5.65 0.89 -8.23
N ALA A 58 6.27 1.38 -7.15
CA ALA A 58 5.68 2.21 -6.10
C ALA A 58 6.61 3.42 -5.80
N LEU A 59 6.64 3.92 -4.55
CA LEU A 59 7.59 4.96 -4.15
C LEU A 59 9.02 4.40 -4.16
N ILE A 60 9.95 5.13 -4.78
CA ILE A 60 11.35 4.71 -4.93
C ILE A 60 12.24 5.25 -3.81
N TYR A 61 11.89 6.40 -3.23
CA TYR A 61 12.72 7.07 -2.24
C TYR A 61 12.32 6.69 -0.82
N ASP A 62 13.30 6.22 -0.03
CA ASP A 62 13.18 5.88 1.38
C ASP A 62 12.48 6.96 2.22
N ALA A 63 12.80 8.24 1.96
CA ALA A 63 12.19 9.37 2.67
C ALA A 63 10.67 9.41 2.46
N HIS A 64 10.20 9.24 1.22
CA HIS A 64 8.77 9.23 0.92
C HIS A 64 8.10 8.00 1.51
N ILE A 65 8.73 6.83 1.43
CA ILE A 65 8.20 5.60 2.04
C ILE A 65 8.03 5.79 3.57
N ALA A 66 9.04 6.38 4.22
CA ALA A 66 9.03 6.67 5.63
C ALA A 66 7.92 7.67 6.00
N GLU A 67 7.79 8.76 5.23
CA GLU A 67 6.72 9.75 5.41
C GLU A 67 5.32 9.15 5.30
N THR A 68 5.13 8.20 4.38
CA THR A 68 3.85 7.50 4.20
C THR A 68 3.52 6.55 5.36
N LEU A 69 4.52 5.85 5.91
CA LEU A 69 4.29 4.73 6.84
C LEU A 69 4.48 5.09 8.32
N CYS A 70 5.25 6.13 8.64
CA CYS A 70 5.61 6.48 10.01
C CYS A 70 4.73 7.55 10.64
N THR A 71 4.59 7.48 11.96
CA THR A 71 4.15 8.64 12.76
C THR A 71 5.25 9.71 12.79
N PRO A 72 4.93 10.98 13.13
CA PRO A 72 5.94 12.04 13.21
C PRO A 72 7.10 11.74 14.17
N SER A 73 6.86 10.97 15.23
CA SER A 73 7.90 10.58 16.19
C SER A 73 8.79 9.46 15.66
N GLU A 74 8.23 8.50 14.91
CA GLU A 74 9.00 7.45 14.22
C GLU A 74 9.86 8.04 13.10
N LEU A 75 9.31 8.96 12.31
CA LEU A 75 10.02 9.63 11.21
C LEU A 75 11.24 10.40 11.72
N LYS A 76 11.13 11.06 12.87
CA LYS A 76 12.27 11.72 13.53
C LYS A 76 13.36 10.72 13.95
N LYS A 77 12.99 9.54 14.44
CA LYS A 77 13.97 8.51 14.86
C LYS A 77 14.76 7.96 13.67
N THR A 78 14.10 7.84 12.53
CA THR A 78 14.71 7.35 11.30
C THR A 78 15.42 8.43 10.49
N ARG A 79 15.53 9.67 11.02
CA ARG A 79 16.07 10.83 10.29
C ARG A 79 15.39 11.01 8.94
N ASN A 80 14.05 11.03 8.94
CA ASN A 80 13.23 11.20 7.74
C ASN A 80 13.53 10.16 6.65
N GLY A 81 13.78 8.91 7.06
CA GLY A 81 14.06 7.82 6.13
C GLY A 81 15.54 7.55 5.85
N GLU A 82 16.47 8.42 6.26
CA GLU A 82 17.92 8.16 6.08
C GLU A 82 18.40 6.89 6.82
N ARG A 83 17.73 6.54 7.93
CA ARG A 83 17.99 5.31 8.67
C ARG A 83 16.89 4.30 8.36
N ASN A 84 17.29 3.04 8.28
CA ASN A 84 16.36 1.93 8.16
C ASN A 84 15.30 1.93 9.27
N PRO A 85 14.08 1.43 8.97
CA PRO A 85 13.00 1.34 9.93
C PRO A 85 13.35 0.47 11.15
N ASN A 86 14.16 -0.57 10.94
CA ASN A 86 14.71 -1.43 11.98
C ASN A 86 15.99 -2.15 11.50
N ALA A 87 16.53 -3.06 12.31
CA ALA A 87 17.78 -3.77 12.00
C ALA A 87 17.66 -4.85 10.92
N SER A 88 16.43 -5.28 10.60
CA SER A 88 16.16 -6.43 9.73
C SER A 88 15.51 -6.04 8.40
N GLU A 89 15.12 -4.77 8.23
CA GLU A 89 14.34 -4.33 7.08
C GLU A 89 14.84 -2.99 6.54
N THR A 90 14.83 -2.88 5.22
CA THR A 90 14.93 -1.62 4.49
C THR A 90 13.54 -0.95 4.39
N TRP A 91 13.49 0.26 3.86
CA TRP A 91 12.21 0.91 3.55
C TRP A 91 11.44 0.17 2.45
N LEU A 92 12.12 -0.39 1.46
CA LEU A 92 11.51 -1.17 0.40
C LEU A 92 10.87 -2.47 0.93
N ASP A 93 11.47 -3.13 1.92
CA ASP A 93 10.85 -4.28 2.60
C ASP A 93 9.57 -3.86 3.34
N CYS A 94 9.62 -2.74 4.06
CA CYS A 94 8.47 -2.16 4.72
C CYS A 94 7.35 -1.82 3.74
N GLN A 95 7.68 -1.21 2.60
CA GLN A 95 6.73 -0.90 1.54
C GLN A 95 6.11 -2.18 0.95
N GLY A 96 6.90 -3.23 0.68
CA GLY A 96 6.40 -4.51 0.18
C GLY A 96 5.32 -5.13 1.09
N ARG A 97 5.54 -5.09 2.43
CA ARG A 97 4.51 -5.54 3.39
C ARG A 97 3.27 -4.66 3.38
N ALA A 98 3.45 -3.34 3.27
CA ALA A 98 2.33 -2.40 3.21
C ALA A 98 1.49 -2.63 1.93
N LEU A 99 2.14 -2.84 0.78
CA LEU A 99 1.50 -3.18 -0.49
C LEU A 99 0.74 -4.51 -0.43
N HIS A 100 1.32 -5.54 0.19
CA HIS A 100 0.62 -6.80 0.41
C HIS A 100 -0.67 -6.62 1.22
N GLN A 101 -0.62 -5.80 2.28
CA GLN A 101 -1.81 -5.46 3.07
C GLN A 101 -2.80 -4.58 2.28
N ALA A 102 -2.31 -3.68 1.44
CA ALA A 102 -3.12 -2.83 0.58
C ALA A 102 -3.91 -3.67 -0.44
N CYS A 103 -3.26 -4.59 -1.14
CA CYS A 103 -3.94 -5.56 -2.02
C CYS A 103 -5.01 -6.36 -1.27
N SER A 104 -4.69 -6.84 -0.06
CA SER A 104 -5.65 -7.60 0.76
C SER A 104 -6.86 -6.74 1.15
N LEU A 105 -6.65 -5.46 1.44
CA LEU A 105 -7.71 -4.48 1.72
C LEU A 105 -8.61 -4.27 0.49
N VAL A 106 -8.01 -4.01 -0.68
CA VAL A 106 -8.70 -3.83 -1.97
C VAL A 106 -9.61 -5.01 -2.28
N LEU A 107 -9.06 -6.23 -2.32
CA LEU A 107 -9.82 -7.43 -2.68
C LEU A 107 -10.92 -7.77 -1.65
N ARG A 108 -10.70 -7.45 -0.38
CA ARG A 108 -11.73 -7.63 0.66
C ARG A 108 -12.90 -6.65 0.48
N LEU A 109 -12.62 -5.38 0.20
CA LEU A 109 -13.66 -4.38 0.01
C LEU A 109 -14.39 -4.55 -1.32
N ALA A 110 -13.71 -4.96 -2.38
CA ALA A 110 -14.33 -5.28 -3.66
C ALA A 110 -15.37 -6.40 -3.53
N ARG A 111 -15.00 -7.52 -2.89
CA ARG A 111 -15.94 -8.62 -2.60
C ARG A 111 -17.11 -8.17 -1.73
N ARG A 112 -16.89 -7.25 -0.79
CA ARG A 112 -17.98 -6.70 0.04
C ARG A 112 -18.92 -5.85 -0.80
N LEU A 113 -18.39 -5.03 -1.70
CA LEU A 113 -19.16 -4.17 -2.59
C LEU A 113 -20.01 -4.99 -3.56
N GLU A 114 -19.45 -6.04 -4.16
CA GLU A 114 -20.17 -6.98 -5.02
C GLU A 114 -21.35 -7.63 -4.28
N ARG A 115 -21.15 -8.07 -3.03
CA ARG A 115 -22.21 -8.67 -2.21
C ARG A 115 -23.33 -7.71 -1.83
N ILE A 116 -23.06 -6.41 -1.74
CA ILE A 116 -24.09 -5.40 -1.45
C ILE A 116 -24.92 -5.09 -2.70
N ARG A 117 -24.32 -5.27 -3.89
CA ARG A 117 -24.95 -4.95 -5.18
C ARG A 117 -25.71 -6.13 -5.80
N ALA A 118 -25.40 -7.36 -5.39
CA ALA A 118 -26.12 -8.58 -5.79
C ALA A 118 -27.46 -8.70 -5.06
#